data_AF-A0A933KQU9-F1
#
_entry.id   AF-A0A933KQU9-F1
#
_cell.length_a   1.000
_cell.length_b   1.000
_cell.length_c   1.000
_cell.angle_alpha   90.00
_cell.angle_beta   90.00
_cell.angle_gamma   90.00
#
_symmetry.space_group_name_H-M   'P 1'
#
loop_
_entity.id
_entity.type
_entity.pdbx_description
1 polymer ?
#
loop_
_entity_poly.entity_id
_entity_poly.type
_entity_poly.pdbx_seq_one_letter_code
_entity_poly.pdbx_strand_id
1 'polypeptide(L)'
;TGSKAPRPAVAIGAALLTFGGVLMIVGSFLSWFEIDGETFNGFSEGGENGDGTKDGPVFAVLGVLALSFGLVQLAARKVLALGIIGIVVGAFGLLAAIADLSDVNDLVDLGEAFGADVSAGPGLYVVILGAAVAIAGAIATIAKRRIWTPTT
;
A
#
# COMPACT_ATOMS: atom_id res chain seq x y z
N THR A 1 -24.41 35.63 11.35
CA THR A 1 -23.36 34.82 10.70
C THR A 1 -23.29 33.47 11.40
N GLY A 2 -23.81 32.40 10.78
CA GLY A 2 -23.83 31.08 11.42
C GLY A 2 -22.43 30.52 11.59
N SER A 3 -21.98 30.33 12.82
CA SER A 3 -20.74 29.61 13.13
C SER A 3 -20.88 28.18 12.62
N LYS A 4 -20.10 27.82 11.59
CA LYS A 4 -20.08 26.47 11.06
C LYS A 4 -19.48 25.55 12.12
N ALA A 5 -20.25 24.54 12.55
CA ALA A 5 -19.81 23.60 13.59
C ALA A 5 -18.38 23.05 13.31
N PRO A 6 -17.51 22.96 14.33
CA PRO A 6 -16.17 22.41 14.20
C PRO A 6 -16.25 20.99 13.62
N ARG A 7 -15.52 20.73 12.53
CA ARG A 7 -15.50 19.40 11.91
C ARG A 7 -14.63 18.45 12.74
N PRO A 8 -15.01 17.17 12.88
CA PRO A 8 -14.28 16.21 13.69
C PRO A 8 -12.90 15.90 13.10
N ALA A 9 -11.90 15.76 13.97
CA ALA A 9 -10.56 15.34 13.58
C ALA A 9 -10.53 13.84 13.22
N VAL A 10 -9.86 13.51 12.11
CA VAL A 10 -9.69 12.16 11.57
C VAL A 10 -8.27 11.62 11.80
N ALA A 11 -7.76 11.80 13.03
CA ALA A 11 -6.38 11.46 13.39
C ALA A 11 -6.04 9.98 13.17
N ILE A 12 -6.94 9.06 13.59
CA ILE A 12 -6.73 7.61 13.43
C ILE A 12 -6.68 7.22 11.96
N GLY A 13 -7.64 7.68 11.15
CA GLY A 13 -7.67 7.36 9.72
C GLY A 13 -6.46 7.89 8.97
N ALA A 14 -6.02 9.10 9.32
CA ALA A 14 -4.82 9.70 8.73
C ALA A 14 -3.54 8.97 9.16
N ALA A 15 -3.41 8.58 10.44
CA ALA A 15 -2.27 7.81 10.92
C ALA A 15 -2.16 6.43 10.25
N LEU A 16 -3.28 5.72 10.11
CA LEU A 16 -3.32 4.44 9.39
C LEU A 16 -2.96 4.62 7.92
N LEU A 17 -3.48 5.66 7.25
CA LEU A 17 -3.16 5.93 5.85
C LEU A 17 -1.67 6.24 5.66
N THR A 18 -1.07 7.04 6.56
CA THR A 18 0.37 7.31 6.57
C THR A 18 1.16 6.02 6.78
N PHE A 19 0.81 5.23 7.79
CA PHE A 19 1.54 4.01 8.12
C PHE A 19 1.44 2.96 7.00
N GLY A 20 0.26 2.80 6.41
CA GLY A 20 0.07 1.93 5.24
C GLY A 20 0.94 2.36 4.06
N GLY A 21 1.03 3.69 3.80
CA GLY A 21 1.94 4.23 2.79
C GLY A 21 3.41 3.93 3.06
N VAL A 22 3.86 4.07 4.32
CA VAL A 22 5.23 3.69 4.72
C VAL A 22 5.50 2.21 4.46
N LEU A 23 4.57 1.33 4.84
CA LEU A 23 4.73 -0.11 4.64
C LEU A 23 4.81 -0.48 3.15
N MET A 24 4.00 0.14 2.29
CA MET A 24 4.09 -0.09 0.84
C MET A 24 5.46 0.33 0.27
N ILE A 25 6.01 1.47 0.73
CA ILE A 25 7.35 1.92 0.34
C ILE A 25 8.39 0.91 0.83
N VAL A 26 8.37 0.54 2.11
CA VAL A 26 9.37 -0.37 2.68
C VAL A 26 9.29 -1.74 1.99
N GLY A 27 8.09 -2.28 1.81
CA GLY A 27 7.87 -3.58 1.17
C GLY A 27 8.38 -3.66 -0.26
N SER A 28 8.41 -2.56 -1.00
CA SER A 28 8.95 -2.56 -2.37
C SER A 28 10.49 -2.67 -2.41
N PHE A 29 11.18 -2.32 -1.33
CA PHE A 29 12.64 -2.48 -1.22
C PHE A 29 13.08 -3.79 -0.55
N LEU A 30 12.18 -4.46 0.17
CA LEU A 30 12.45 -5.77 0.76
C LEU A 30 12.52 -6.86 -0.32
N SER A 31 13.21 -7.97 -0.02
CA SER A 31 13.25 -9.13 -0.92
C SER A 31 11.84 -9.66 -1.17
N TRP A 32 11.53 -9.86 -2.45
CA TRP A 32 10.29 -10.47 -2.93
C TRP A 32 10.47 -11.96 -3.19
N PHE A 33 11.65 -12.35 -3.67
CA PHE A 33 12.08 -13.73 -3.81
C PHE A 33 13.60 -13.82 -3.79
N GLU A 34 14.10 -15.05 -3.66
CA GLU A 34 15.52 -15.41 -3.69
C GLU A 34 15.71 -16.55 -4.69
N ILE A 35 16.77 -16.50 -5.49
CA ILE A 35 17.18 -17.56 -6.43
C ILE A 35 18.65 -17.88 -6.16
N ASP A 36 18.97 -19.12 -5.82
CA ASP A 36 20.34 -19.61 -5.62
C ASP A 36 21.19 -18.72 -4.67
N GLY A 37 20.56 -18.13 -3.65
CA GLY A 37 21.21 -17.23 -2.69
C GLY A 37 21.23 -15.75 -3.07
N GLU A 38 20.75 -15.39 -4.27
CA GLU A 38 20.63 -14.00 -4.71
C GLU A 38 19.22 -13.46 -4.46
N THR A 39 19.12 -12.32 -3.78
CA THR A 39 17.83 -11.71 -3.44
C THR A 39 17.37 -10.72 -4.49
N PHE A 40 16.11 -10.83 -4.91
CA PHE A 40 15.46 -9.93 -5.84
C PHE A 40 14.32 -9.18 -5.15
N ASN A 41 14.20 -7.89 -5.42
CA ASN A 41 13.09 -7.05 -4.95
C ASN A 41 12.38 -6.39 -6.14
N GLY A 42 11.36 -5.58 -5.88
CA GLY A 42 10.58 -4.93 -6.93
C GLY A 42 11.36 -3.93 -7.82
N PHE A 43 12.62 -3.63 -7.50
CA PHE A 43 13.49 -2.78 -8.33
C PHE A 43 14.52 -3.57 -9.13
N SER A 44 14.66 -4.88 -8.87
CA SER A 44 15.58 -5.74 -9.60
C SER A 44 15.12 -5.93 -11.04
N GLU A 45 16.07 -6.11 -11.96
CA GLU A 45 15.79 -6.53 -13.34
C GLU A 45 15.62 -8.05 -13.34
N GLY A 46 14.49 -8.54 -13.87
CA GLY A 46 14.21 -9.97 -13.94
C GLY A 46 15.04 -10.68 -14.99
N GLY A 47 16.33 -10.92 -14.72
CA GLY A 47 17.23 -11.70 -15.58
C GLY A 47 17.39 -11.18 -17.03
N GLU A 48 18.29 -11.79 -17.81
CA GLU A 48 18.58 -11.37 -19.19
C GLU A 48 17.41 -11.55 -20.19
N ASN A 49 16.32 -12.21 -19.79
CA ASN A 49 15.17 -12.52 -20.65
C ASN A 49 13.79 -12.13 -20.05
N GLY A 50 13.74 -11.48 -18.89
CA GLY A 50 12.50 -10.93 -18.37
C GLY A 50 12.06 -9.70 -19.16
N ASP A 51 10.78 -9.36 -19.08
CA ASP A 51 10.19 -8.24 -19.83
C ASP A 51 10.75 -6.85 -19.40
N GLY A 52 11.70 -6.81 -18.47
CA GLY A 52 12.32 -5.60 -17.95
C GLY A 52 11.40 -4.75 -17.08
N THR A 53 10.19 -5.22 -16.77
CA THR A 53 9.20 -4.48 -15.97
C THR A 53 9.60 -4.52 -14.50
N LYS A 54 9.64 -3.33 -13.88
CA LYS A 54 9.94 -3.14 -12.45
C LYS A 54 8.67 -2.66 -11.77
N ASP A 55 8.07 -3.51 -10.94
CA ASP A 55 6.80 -3.18 -10.26
C ASP A 55 7.00 -2.48 -8.90
N GLY A 56 8.18 -2.64 -8.28
CA GLY A 56 8.57 -1.94 -7.05
C GLY A 56 8.42 -0.41 -7.10
N PRO A 57 8.84 0.28 -8.19
CA PRO A 57 8.55 1.70 -8.42
C PRO A 57 7.06 2.05 -8.31
N VAL A 58 6.16 1.20 -8.81
CA VAL A 58 4.71 1.46 -8.76
C VAL A 58 4.23 1.44 -7.31
N PHE A 59 4.61 0.44 -6.52
CA PHE A 59 4.26 0.38 -5.09
C PHE A 59 4.87 1.51 -4.28
N ALA A 60 6.11 1.91 -4.58
CA ALA A 60 6.75 3.05 -3.93
C ALA A 60 5.98 4.35 -4.22
N VAL A 61 5.56 4.58 -5.48
CA VAL A 61 4.76 5.76 -5.85
C VAL A 61 3.40 5.73 -5.16
N LEU A 62 2.68 4.61 -5.18
CA LEU A 62 1.40 4.48 -4.48
C LEU A 62 1.56 4.67 -2.97
N GLY A 63 2.63 4.16 -2.39
CA GLY A 63 2.98 4.36 -0.98
C GLY A 63 3.28 5.83 -0.64
N VAL A 64 4.01 6.55 -1.50
CA VAL A 64 4.25 8.00 -1.36
C VAL A 64 2.95 8.79 -1.46
N LEU A 65 2.04 8.41 -2.36
CA LEU A 65 0.71 9.02 -2.46
C LEU A 65 -0.11 8.78 -1.18
N ALA A 66 -0.19 7.54 -0.70
CA ALA A 66 -0.88 7.23 0.56
C ALA A 66 -0.27 7.98 1.75
N LEU A 67 1.06 7.99 1.87
CA LEU A 67 1.80 8.71 2.91
C LEU A 67 1.48 10.20 2.88
N SER A 68 1.60 10.83 1.71
CA SER A 68 1.37 12.26 1.54
C SER A 68 -0.10 12.62 1.83
N PHE A 69 -1.06 11.80 1.41
CA PHE A 69 -2.46 12.01 1.74
C PHE A 69 -2.73 11.92 3.24
N GLY A 70 -2.15 10.95 3.94
CA GLY A 70 -2.24 10.84 5.39
C GLY A 70 -1.66 12.07 6.10
N LEU A 71 -0.48 12.54 5.68
CA LEU A 71 0.15 13.74 6.25
C LEU A 71 -0.66 15.01 5.99
N VAL A 72 -1.14 15.20 4.75
CA VAL A 72 -2.01 16.33 4.40
C VAL A 72 -3.30 16.27 5.21
N GLN A 73 -3.84 15.08 5.47
CA GLN A 73 -5.05 14.93 6.25
C GLN A 73 -4.84 15.26 7.74
N LEU A 74 -3.67 14.94 8.31
CA LEU A 74 -3.27 15.40 9.65
C LEU A 74 -3.16 16.93 9.71
N ALA A 75 -2.54 17.55 8.71
CA ALA A 75 -2.32 19.00 8.67
C ALA A 75 -3.60 19.80 8.38
N ALA A 76 -4.31 19.45 7.30
CA ALA A 76 -5.46 20.21 6.81
C ALA A 76 -6.77 19.86 7.54
N ARG A 77 -6.81 18.73 8.29
CA ARG A 77 -7.98 18.19 9.03
C ARG A 77 -9.26 17.98 8.19
N LYS A 78 -9.21 18.21 6.88
CA LYS A 78 -10.38 18.38 6.02
C LYS A 78 -10.14 17.85 4.61
N VAL A 79 -10.22 16.55 4.35
CA VAL A 79 -10.27 16.13 2.94
C VAL A 79 -10.97 14.79 2.74
N LEU A 80 -12.29 14.85 2.54
CA LEU A 80 -13.06 13.68 2.10
C LEU A 80 -12.50 13.11 0.80
N ALA A 81 -12.09 13.99 -0.12
CA ALA A 81 -11.49 13.59 -1.37
C ALA A 81 -10.25 12.71 -1.15
N LEU A 82 -9.41 13.02 -0.15
CA LEU A 82 -8.25 12.17 0.15
C LEU A 82 -8.63 10.81 0.72
N GLY A 83 -9.73 10.70 1.47
CA GLY A 83 -10.25 9.39 1.88
C GLY A 83 -10.66 8.54 0.67
N ILE A 84 -11.37 9.13 -0.30
CA ILE A 84 -11.79 8.39 -1.51
C ILE A 84 -10.58 8.01 -2.36
N ILE A 85 -9.70 8.96 -2.63
CA ILE A 85 -8.48 8.72 -3.43
C ILE A 85 -7.56 7.72 -2.71
N GLY A 86 -7.47 7.78 -1.38
CA GLY A 86 -6.70 6.84 -0.56
C GLY A 86 -7.22 5.40 -0.67
N ILE A 87 -8.54 5.20 -0.73
CA ILE A 87 -9.12 3.88 -1.02
C ILE A 87 -8.69 3.40 -2.41
N VAL A 88 -8.76 4.27 -3.43
CA VAL A 88 -8.40 3.91 -4.81
C VAL A 88 -6.92 3.53 -4.91
N VAL A 89 -6.03 4.34 -4.33
CA VAL A 89 -4.58 4.08 -4.28
C VAL A 89 -4.28 2.78 -3.55
N GLY A 90 -4.89 2.56 -2.38
CA GLY A 90 -4.72 1.34 -1.62
C GLY A 90 -5.28 0.11 -2.35
N ALA A 91 -6.42 0.23 -3.03
CA ALA A 91 -7.01 -0.86 -3.79
C ALA A 91 -6.15 -1.28 -4.98
N PHE A 92 -5.61 -0.33 -5.74
CA PHE A 92 -4.66 -0.63 -6.82
C PHE A 92 -3.40 -1.30 -6.28
N GLY A 93 -2.82 -0.76 -5.18
CA GLY A 93 -1.66 -1.36 -4.55
C GLY A 93 -1.93 -2.77 -4.03
N LEU A 94 -3.11 -3.02 -3.46
CA LEU A 94 -3.47 -4.35 -2.95
C LEU A 94 -3.65 -5.37 -4.08
N LEU A 95 -4.38 -4.99 -5.14
CA LEU A 95 -4.64 -5.90 -6.27
C LEU A 95 -3.36 -6.23 -7.04
N ALA A 96 -2.52 -5.23 -7.31
CA ALA A 96 -1.24 -5.44 -7.96
C ALA A 96 -0.32 -6.34 -7.11
N ALA A 97 -0.21 -6.09 -5.80
CA ALA A 97 0.66 -6.91 -4.95
C ALA A 97 0.18 -8.37 -4.80
N ILE A 98 -1.13 -8.63 -4.92
CA ILE A 98 -1.66 -10.00 -4.96
C ILE A 98 -1.32 -10.68 -6.29
N ALA A 99 -1.36 -9.95 -7.41
CA ALA A 99 -0.96 -10.49 -8.70
C ALA A 99 0.54 -10.87 -8.69
N ASP A 100 1.40 -9.96 -8.25
CA ASP A 100 2.86 -10.23 -8.17
C ASP A 100 3.18 -11.36 -7.20
N LEU A 101 2.41 -11.51 -6.11
CA LEU A 101 2.59 -12.65 -5.20
C LEU A 101 2.22 -13.97 -5.87
N SER A 102 1.23 -13.98 -6.77
CA SER A 102 0.92 -15.15 -7.59
C SER A 102 2.08 -15.48 -8.51
N ASP A 103 2.64 -14.48 -9.21
CA ASP A 103 3.76 -14.67 -10.13
C ASP A 103 5.01 -15.19 -9.40
N VAL A 104 5.28 -14.71 -8.17
CA VAL A 104 6.37 -15.23 -7.33
C VAL A 104 6.13 -16.67 -6.90
N ASN A 105 4.89 -17.05 -6.54
CA ASN A 105 4.61 -18.44 -6.17
C ASN A 105 4.75 -19.38 -7.38
N ASP A 106 4.30 -18.94 -8.56
CA ASP A 106 4.48 -19.70 -9.81
C ASP A 106 5.98 -19.88 -10.13
N LEU A 107 6.80 -18.86 -9.86
CA LEU A 107 8.26 -18.94 -10.00
C LEU A 107 8.90 -19.93 -9.00
N VAL A 108 8.45 -19.96 -7.75
CA VAL A 108 8.91 -20.91 -6.72
C VAL A 108 8.56 -22.34 -7.15
N ASP A 109 7.31 -22.60 -7.53
CA ASP A 109 6.85 -23.92 -7.99
C ASP A 109 7.64 -24.41 -9.21
N LEU A 110 7.98 -23.49 -10.13
CA LEU A 110 8.81 -23.79 -11.29
C LEU A 110 10.26 -24.12 -10.89
N GLY A 111 10.83 -23.35 -9.97
CA GLY A 111 12.16 -23.59 -9.41
C GLY A 111 12.27 -24.98 -8.79
N GLU A 112 11.29 -25.35 -7.94
CA GLU A 112 11.21 -26.69 -7.35
C GLU A 112 11.11 -27.79 -8.41
N ALA A 113 10.34 -27.57 -9.49
CA ALA A 113 10.19 -28.54 -10.57
C ALA A 113 11.49 -28.77 -11.39
N PHE A 114 12.34 -27.74 -11.51
CA PHE A 114 13.63 -27.83 -12.21
C PHE A 114 14.84 -28.04 -11.28
N GLY A 115 14.62 -28.13 -9.96
CA GLY A 115 15.68 -28.35 -8.98
C GLY A 115 16.55 -27.12 -8.70
N ALA A 116 16.03 -25.92 -8.97
CA ALA A 116 16.65 -24.66 -8.56
C ALA A 116 16.17 -24.26 -7.15
N ASP A 117 17.03 -23.60 -6.36
CA ASP A 117 16.67 -23.14 -5.01
C ASP A 117 16.00 -21.77 -5.12
N VAL A 118 14.66 -21.77 -5.09
CA VAL A 118 13.85 -20.55 -5.21
C VAL A 118 12.94 -20.44 -3.99
N SER A 119 12.94 -19.29 -3.33
CA SER A 119 12.09 -19.06 -2.15
C SER A 119 11.43 -17.68 -2.16
N ALA A 120 10.22 -17.61 -1.57
CA ALA A 120 9.47 -16.37 -1.46
C ALA A 120 9.97 -15.49 -0.32
N GLY A 121 10.17 -14.20 -0.62
CA GLY A 121 10.61 -13.18 0.33
C GLY A 121 9.46 -12.46 1.04
N PRO A 122 9.73 -11.71 2.12
CA PRO A 122 8.70 -11.05 2.91
C PRO A 122 8.12 -9.79 2.26
N GLY A 123 8.76 -9.22 1.24
CA GLY A 123 8.46 -7.88 0.74
C GLY A 123 7.04 -7.70 0.22
N LEU A 124 6.55 -8.62 -0.61
CA LEU A 124 5.18 -8.56 -1.14
C LEU A 124 4.12 -8.66 -0.04
N TYR A 125 4.35 -9.50 0.98
CA TYR A 125 3.45 -9.55 2.14
C TYR A 125 3.40 -8.21 2.89
N VAL A 126 4.53 -7.51 3.00
CA VAL A 126 4.59 -6.17 3.61
C VAL A 126 3.85 -5.14 2.76
N VAL A 127 3.96 -5.20 1.43
CA VAL A 127 3.19 -4.33 0.52
C VAL A 127 1.68 -4.58 0.67
N ILE A 128 1.24 -5.84 0.68
CA ILE A 128 -0.17 -6.23 0.88
C ILE A 128 -0.70 -5.68 2.21
N LEU A 129 0.05 -5.87 3.30
CA LEU A 129 -0.30 -5.34 4.60
C LEU A 129 -0.39 -3.80 4.58
N GLY A 130 0.57 -3.14 3.95
CA GLY A 130 0.58 -1.69 3.79
C GLY A 130 -0.64 -1.17 3.04
N ALA A 131 -0.98 -1.80 1.92
CA ALA A 131 -2.15 -1.45 1.12
C ALA A 131 -3.46 -1.67 1.89
N ALA A 132 -3.60 -2.79 2.59
CA ALA A 132 -4.77 -3.07 3.43
C ALA A 132 -4.93 -2.04 4.57
N VAL A 133 -3.83 -1.69 5.24
CA VAL A 133 -3.83 -0.67 6.31
C VAL A 133 -4.16 0.72 5.75
N ALA A 134 -3.64 1.06 4.56
CA ALA A 134 -3.97 2.31 3.87
C ALA A 134 -5.47 2.40 3.55
N ILE A 135 -6.06 1.33 3.02
CA ILE A 135 -7.51 1.24 2.77
C ILE A 135 -8.30 1.41 4.08
N ALA A 136 -7.91 0.71 5.15
CA ALA A 136 -8.56 0.83 6.45
C ALA A 136 -8.52 2.26 6.99
N GLY A 137 -7.38 2.94 6.88
CA GLY A 137 -7.22 4.35 7.25
C GLY A 137 -8.10 5.29 6.43
N ALA A 138 -8.19 5.05 5.14
CA ALA A 138 -9.03 5.80 4.22
C ALA A 138 -10.54 5.59 4.50
N ILE A 139 -10.97 4.36 4.81
CA ILE A 139 -12.35 4.06 5.24
C ILE A 139 -12.67 4.75 6.58
N ALA A 140 -11.78 4.63 7.58
CA ALA A 140 -11.97 5.25 8.89
C ALA A 140 -12.11 6.78 8.80
N THR A 141 -11.41 7.38 7.83
CA THR A 141 -11.53 8.80 7.49
C THR A 141 -12.92 9.17 6.98
N ILE A 142 -13.45 8.37 6.05
CA ILE A 142 -14.78 8.60 5.46
C ILE A 142 -15.89 8.34 6.50
N ALA A 143 -15.73 7.32 7.35
CA ALA A 143 -16.73 6.91 8.33
C ALA A 143 -17.04 8.01 9.38
N LYS A 144 -16.06 8.83 9.77
CA LYS A 144 -16.24 9.93 10.74
C LYS A 144 -17.06 11.13 10.24
N ARG A 145 -17.63 11.08 9.03
CA ARG A 145 -18.29 12.22 8.38
C ARG A 145 -19.65 12.62 8.97
N ARG A 146 -20.33 11.79 9.77
CA ARG A 146 -21.70 12.06 10.24
C ARG A 146 -21.94 11.63 11.70
N ILE A 147 -21.75 12.56 12.63
CA ILE A 147 -22.55 12.56 13.86
C ILE A 147 -23.37 13.85 13.78
N TRP A 148 -24.65 13.73 13.43
CA TRP A 148 -25.62 14.83 13.54
C TRP A 148 -26.07 14.85 14.99
N THR A 149 -25.65 15.86 15.75
CA THR A 149 -26.26 16.18 17.04
C THR A 149 -27.45 17.09 16.79
N PRO A 150 -28.71 16.64 16.97
CA PRO A 150 -29.85 17.54 16.97
C PRO A 150 -29.65 18.58 18.08
N THR A 151 -29.66 19.86 17.71
CA THR A 151 -29.78 20.95 18.68
C THR A 151 -31.24 20.98 19.15
N THR A 152 -31.48 20.55 20.38
CA THR A 152 -32.68 20.90 21.16
C THR A 152 -32.59 22.33 21.64
#